data_AF-A0A445AFN6-F1
#
_entry.id   AF-A0A445AFN6-F1
#
_cell.length_a   1.000
_cell.length_b   1.000
_cell.length_c   1.000
_cell.angle_alpha   90.00
_cell.angle_beta   90.00
_cell.angle_gamma   90.00
#
_symmetry.space_group_name_H-M   'P 1'
#
loop_
_entity.id
_entity.type
_entity.pdbx_description
1 polymer ?
#
loop_
_entity_poly.entity_id
_entity_poly.type
_entity_poly.pdbx_seq_one_letter_code
_entity_poly.pdbx_strand_id
1 'polypeptide(L)'
;MNTSLDGHQTLASYEGRPHLVLSREDVCTLRSRAWLNNSVVQWMCCSFNDLGLKRFTRDFYCVCPGILEMVLVPKNLQNYHDGPNPMYVGLGQHFGADTRYFDKEIASNRNWWFFPVCITCHWWVYTFDVSGKRLFVLDSMHSKPDTTRSRLDSYVARIIEDIAQVAIPTYRPIQKGLLCTYASVPIQANRFDCGVYAIKYMEYWNEGRKLDDWQYDIINLYRLEIILDIILSHKNISIGAALNALDSRARPPVHRNQPRNKRMDVRTPFTAPDTKSILRRAGEKPKKNSTRRS
;
A
#
# COMPACT_ATOMS: atom_id res chain seq x y z
N MET A 1 22.83 0.00 18.74
CA MET A 1 21.37 -0.16 18.67
C MET A 1 20.81 0.19 20.04
N ASN A 2 19.90 1.15 20.14
CA ASN A 2 19.35 1.56 21.44
C ASN A 2 18.33 0.49 21.87
N THR A 3 18.73 -0.40 22.77
CA THR A 3 17.93 -1.53 23.32
C THR A 3 16.86 -1.10 24.32
N SER A 4 16.47 0.19 24.32
CA SER A 4 15.64 0.82 25.36
C SER A 4 14.19 1.13 24.92
N LEU A 5 13.80 0.83 23.68
CA LEU A 5 12.46 1.16 23.18
C LEU A 5 11.57 -0.08 23.18
N ASP A 6 10.41 0.03 23.85
CA ASP A 6 9.37 -0.99 23.86
C ASP A 6 8.83 -1.23 22.43
N GLY A 7 8.96 -2.48 21.97
CA GLY A 7 8.51 -2.93 20.65
C GLY A 7 6.99 -3.02 20.53
N HIS A 8 6.30 -3.30 21.64
CA HIS A 8 4.86 -3.45 21.68
C HIS A 8 4.12 -2.12 21.85
N GLN A 9 4.86 -1.01 22.02
CA GLN A 9 4.28 0.31 22.09
C GLN A 9 3.45 0.60 20.84
N THR A 10 2.15 0.90 21.04
CA THR A 10 1.27 1.37 19.97
C THR A 10 1.75 2.72 19.44
N LEU A 11 1.95 2.82 18.12
CA LEU A 11 2.34 4.05 17.44
C LEU A 11 1.22 4.63 16.59
N ALA A 12 0.31 3.79 16.09
CA ALA A 12 -0.83 4.25 15.31
C ALA A 12 -2.06 3.38 15.59
N SER A 13 -3.23 4.02 15.68
CA SER A 13 -4.52 3.36 15.84
C SER A 13 -5.49 3.95 14.83
N TYR A 14 -6.17 3.11 14.06
CA TYR A 14 -6.97 3.58 12.93
C TYR A 14 -8.41 3.96 13.34
N GLU A 15 -8.83 5.17 13.01
CA GLU A 15 -10.17 5.70 13.28
C GLU A 15 -11.25 4.80 12.67
N GLY A 16 -12.23 4.40 13.48
CA GLY A 16 -13.34 3.54 13.04
C GLY A 16 -12.95 2.08 12.80
N ARG A 17 -11.69 1.69 12.99
CA ARG A 17 -11.21 0.30 12.84
C ARG A 17 -10.40 -0.13 14.07
N PRO A 18 -11.05 -0.50 15.20
CA PRO A 18 -10.35 -0.79 16.46
C PRO A 18 -9.35 -1.95 16.41
N HIS A 19 -9.49 -2.84 15.43
CA HIS A 19 -8.60 -3.96 15.20
C HIS A 19 -7.32 -3.59 14.43
N LEU A 20 -7.28 -2.41 13.82
CA LEU A 20 -6.16 -1.94 13.01
C LEU A 20 -5.30 -1.00 13.86
N VAL A 21 -4.33 -1.62 14.54
CA VAL A 21 -3.38 -0.96 15.42
C VAL A 21 -1.96 -1.36 14.98
N LEU A 22 -1.07 -0.39 14.87
CA LEU A 22 0.33 -0.62 14.54
C LEU A 22 1.20 -0.33 15.76
N SER A 23 1.95 -1.34 16.17
CA SER A 23 3.00 -1.25 17.17
C SER A 23 4.29 -0.68 16.57
N ARG A 24 5.26 -0.41 17.44
CA ARG A 24 6.61 -0.05 17.02
C ARG A 24 7.25 -1.14 16.17
N GLU A 25 7.05 -2.41 16.51
CA GLU A 25 7.55 -3.53 15.72
C GLU A 25 7.01 -3.51 14.29
N ASP A 26 5.71 -3.28 14.12
CA ASP A 26 5.08 -3.17 12.80
C ASP A 26 5.70 -2.04 11.98
N VAL A 27 5.76 -0.83 12.53
CA VAL A 27 6.35 0.34 11.85
C VAL A 27 7.84 0.14 11.57
N CYS A 28 8.57 -0.62 12.40
CA CYS A 28 9.97 -0.92 12.17
C CYS A 28 10.21 -1.83 10.95
N THR A 29 9.19 -2.54 10.45
CA THR A 29 9.30 -3.29 9.19
C THR A 29 9.49 -2.37 7.97
N LEU A 30 9.14 -1.09 8.09
CA LEU A 30 9.39 -0.08 7.06
C LEU A 30 10.84 0.41 7.02
N ARG A 31 11.68 0.07 8.00
CA ARG A 31 13.12 0.40 7.97
C ARG A 31 13.76 -0.16 6.69
N SER A 32 14.79 0.53 6.22
CA SER A 32 15.54 0.09 5.05
C SER A 32 15.97 -1.37 5.20
N ARG A 33 15.76 -2.17 4.15
CA ARG A 33 16.11 -3.59 4.05
C ARG A 33 15.29 -4.56 4.93
N ALA A 34 14.27 -4.08 5.65
CA ALA A 34 13.35 -4.94 6.39
C ALA A 34 12.18 -5.38 5.49
N TRP A 35 11.62 -6.55 5.81
CA TRP A 35 10.48 -7.13 5.11
C TRP A 35 9.20 -6.59 5.74
N LEU A 36 8.28 -6.07 4.92
CA LEU A 36 6.99 -5.58 5.44
C LEU A 36 6.16 -6.73 5.99
N ASN A 37 5.48 -6.46 7.09
CA ASN A 37 4.49 -7.36 7.63
C ASN A 37 3.08 -7.04 7.11
N ASN A 38 2.15 -7.94 7.44
CA ASN A 38 0.75 -7.84 7.02
C ASN A 38 0.06 -6.58 7.55
N SER A 39 0.35 -6.19 8.81
CA SER A 39 -0.28 -5.05 9.47
C SER A 39 -0.06 -3.74 8.70
N VAL A 40 1.18 -3.49 8.23
CA VAL A 40 1.50 -2.30 7.44
C VAL A 40 0.77 -2.31 6.10
N VAL A 41 0.75 -3.44 5.38
CA VAL A 41 0.06 -3.54 4.08
C VAL A 41 -1.46 -3.35 4.27
N GLN A 42 -2.05 -3.96 5.30
CA GLN A 42 -3.46 -3.78 5.65
C GLN A 42 -3.79 -2.32 5.98
N TRP A 43 -2.91 -1.63 6.72
CA TRP A 43 -3.07 -0.19 7.00
C TRP A 43 -3.10 0.63 5.72
N MET A 44 -2.20 0.35 4.77
CA MET A 44 -2.17 1.06 3.50
C MET A 44 -3.39 0.77 2.64
N CYS A 45 -3.89 -0.46 2.60
CA CYS A 45 -5.14 -0.78 1.92
C CYS A 45 -6.33 0.03 2.49
N CYS A 46 -6.46 0.10 3.81
CA CYS A 46 -7.50 0.90 4.46
C CYS A 46 -7.33 2.38 4.14
N SER A 47 -6.10 2.89 4.23
CA SER A 47 -5.78 4.28 3.93
C SER A 47 -6.16 4.62 2.49
N PHE A 48 -5.77 3.82 1.49
CA PHE A 48 -6.13 4.07 0.09
C PHE A 48 -7.64 4.13 -0.12
N ASN A 49 -8.40 3.22 0.48
CA ASN A 49 -9.85 3.24 0.39
C ASN A 49 -10.48 4.48 1.05
N ASP A 50 -9.89 4.98 2.14
CA ASP A 50 -10.46 6.06 2.96
C ASP A 50 -9.90 7.46 2.61
N LEU A 51 -8.81 7.58 1.85
CA LEU A 51 -8.09 8.83 1.54
C LEU A 51 -8.88 9.83 0.68
N GLY A 52 -10.06 9.45 0.17
CA GLY A 52 -10.89 10.33 -0.67
C GLY A 52 -10.29 10.63 -2.06
N LEU A 53 -9.20 9.95 -2.44
CA LEU A 53 -8.60 10.10 -3.76
C LEU A 53 -9.55 9.55 -4.82
N LYS A 54 -9.78 10.33 -5.89
CA LYS A 54 -10.71 9.99 -6.98
C LYS A 54 -10.57 8.55 -7.45
N ARG A 55 -9.32 8.09 -7.59
CA ARG A 55 -8.95 6.72 -7.96
C ARG A 55 -9.64 5.66 -7.10
N PHE A 56 -9.54 5.76 -5.78
CA PHE A 56 -10.08 4.77 -4.85
C PHE A 56 -11.55 5.01 -4.51
N THR A 57 -12.04 6.24 -4.68
CA THR A 57 -13.47 6.53 -4.54
C THR A 57 -14.30 6.12 -5.76
N ARG A 58 -13.69 5.92 -6.93
CA ARG A 58 -14.40 5.66 -8.19
C ARG A 58 -14.03 4.34 -8.85
N ASP A 59 -12.74 4.03 -8.91
CA ASP A 59 -12.27 3.01 -9.84
C ASP A 59 -11.73 1.77 -9.11
N PHE A 60 -10.91 1.99 -8.08
CA PHE A 60 -10.14 0.95 -7.38
C PHE A 60 -10.65 0.68 -5.97
N TYR A 61 -10.55 -0.58 -5.53
CA TYR A 61 -10.75 -1.01 -4.14
C TYR A 61 -9.54 -1.84 -3.70
N CYS A 62 -8.94 -1.50 -2.55
CA CYS A 62 -7.89 -2.32 -1.94
C CYS A 62 -8.50 -3.30 -0.94
N VAL A 63 -8.35 -4.59 -1.22
CA VAL A 63 -8.85 -5.67 -0.38
C VAL A 63 -7.86 -5.98 0.74
N CYS A 64 -8.35 -6.38 1.91
CA CYS A 64 -7.48 -6.78 3.01
C CYS A 64 -6.64 -8.03 2.64
N PRO A 65 -5.30 -7.99 2.82
CA PRO A 65 -4.42 -9.10 2.48
C PRO A 65 -4.77 -10.43 3.17
N GLY A 66 -5.26 -10.37 4.42
CA GLY A 66 -5.63 -11.55 5.19
C GLY A 66 -6.71 -12.43 4.56
N ILE A 67 -7.52 -11.93 3.61
CA ILE A 67 -8.57 -12.73 2.98
C ILE A 67 -8.02 -13.91 2.20
N LEU A 68 -7.02 -13.66 1.35
CA LEU A 68 -6.41 -14.70 0.56
C LEU A 68 -5.55 -15.62 1.44
N GLU A 69 -4.87 -15.07 2.46
CA GLU A 69 -4.06 -15.87 3.39
C GLU A 69 -4.88 -16.93 4.15
N MET A 70 -6.15 -16.66 4.46
CA MET A 70 -7.03 -17.63 5.12
C MET A 70 -7.30 -18.89 4.28
N VAL A 71 -7.28 -18.79 2.96
CA VAL A 71 -7.63 -19.89 2.05
C VAL A 71 -6.43 -20.47 1.32
N LEU A 72 -5.40 -19.68 1.04
CA LEU A 72 -4.19 -20.07 0.31
C LEU A 72 -3.17 -20.80 1.19
N VAL A 73 -3.65 -21.69 2.06
CA VAL A 73 -2.80 -22.54 2.89
C VAL A 73 -2.29 -23.75 2.10
N PRO A 74 -1.10 -24.30 2.41
CA PRO A 74 -0.50 -25.39 1.64
C PRO A 74 -1.42 -26.60 1.43
N LYS A 75 -2.19 -26.97 2.46
CA LYS A 75 -3.16 -28.08 2.39
C LYS A 75 -4.25 -27.85 1.36
N ASN A 76 -4.79 -26.63 1.28
CA ASN A 76 -5.85 -26.31 0.33
C ASN A 76 -5.30 -26.29 -1.10
N LEU A 77 -4.11 -25.72 -1.30
CA LEU A 77 -3.45 -25.72 -2.59
C LEU A 77 -3.11 -27.14 -3.09
N GLN A 78 -2.73 -28.06 -2.20
CA GLN A 78 -2.51 -29.47 -2.56
C GLN A 78 -3.78 -30.14 -3.08
N ASN A 79 -4.95 -29.80 -2.51
CA ASN A 79 -6.24 -30.33 -2.91
C ASN A 79 -6.87 -29.59 -4.11
N TYR A 80 -6.23 -28.53 -4.60
CA TYR A 80 -6.75 -27.78 -5.74
C TYR A 80 -6.53 -28.55 -7.04
N HIS A 81 -7.61 -28.82 -7.76
CA HIS A 81 -7.58 -29.36 -9.11
C HIS A 81 -8.32 -28.42 -10.06
N ASP A 82 -7.59 -27.92 -11.06
CA ASP A 82 -8.17 -27.18 -12.16
C ASP A 82 -8.70 -28.14 -13.23
N GLY A 83 -9.75 -27.73 -13.94
CA GLY A 83 -10.39 -28.57 -14.96
C GLY A 83 -11.82 -28.14 -15.27
N PRO A 84 -12.56 -28.96 -16.05
CA PRO A 84 -13.96 -28.67 -16.38
C PRO A 84 -14.86 -28.58 -15.14
N ASN A 85 -14.54 -29.35 -14.11
CA ASN A 85 -15.19 -29.35 -12.80
C ASN A 85 -14.11 -29.09 -11.73
N PRO A 86 -13.77 -27.82 -11.46
CA PRO A 86 -12.70 -27.49 -10.54
C PRO A 86 -13.04 -27.93 -9.12
N MET A 87 -12.07 -28.49 -8.40
CA MET A 87 -12.20 -28.86 -7.00
C MET A 87 -11.25 -27.99 -6.17
N TYR A 88 -11.79 -27.21 -5.24
CA TYR A 88 -11.02 -26.33 -4.38
C TYR A 88 -11.77 -26.01 -3.07
N VAL A 89 -11.01 -25.57 -2.07
CA VAL A 89 -11.58 -25.03 -0.83
C VAL A 89 -11.87 -23.55 -1.05
N GLY A 90 -13.15 -23.19 -1.10
CA GLY A 90 -13.60 -21.81 -1.28
C GLY A 90 -13.64 -20.99 0.01
N LEU A 91 -14.36 -19.89 -0.04
CA LEU A 91 -14.64 -19.04 1.11
C LEU A 91 -15.66 -19.71 2.06
N GLY A 92 -15.62 -19.36 3.35
CA GLY A 92 -16.59 -19.86 4.31
C GLY A 92 -18.01 -19.33 4.04
N GLN A 93 -19.03 -20.06 4.50
CA GLN A 93 -20.45 -19.75 4.29
C GLN A 93 -20.87 -18.33 4.74
N HIS A 94 -20.15 -17.76 5.70
CA HIS A 94 -20.42 -16.42 6.25
C HIS A 94 -19.47 -15.33 5.72
N PHE A 95 -18.68 -15.62 4.67
CA PHE A 95 -17.82 -14.61 4.06
C PHE A 95 -18.64 -13.40 3.56
N GLY A 96 -18.12 -12.20 3.79
CA GLY A 96 -18.81 -10.95 3.44
C GLY A 96 -19.95 -10.55 4.40
N ALA A 97 -20.15 -11.26 5.51
CA ALA A 97 -20.98 -10.77 6.63
C ALA A 97 -20.23 -9.76 7.51
N ASP A 98 -18.91 -9.92 7.64
CA ASP A 98 -18.03 -9.02 8.38
C ASP A 98 -17.34 -8.04 7.43
N THR A 99 -17.65 -6.75 7.60
CA THR A 99 -17.11 -5.67 6.76
C THR A 99 -15.72 -5.20 7.17
N ARG A 100 -15.16 -5.71 8.28
CA ARG A 100 -13.81 -5.34 8.75
C ARG A 100 -12.74 -5.62 7.71
N TYR A 101 -12.87 -6.75 7.01
CA TYR A 101 -11.87 -7.24 6.06
C TYR A 101 -12.29 -7.07 4.60
N PHE A 102 -13.60 -7.09 4.32
CA PHE A 102 -14.15 -6.90 2.98
C PHE A 102 -15.49 -6.17 3.02
N ASP A 103 -15.51 -4.97 2.46
CA ASP A 103 -16.74 -4.20 2.31
C ASP A 103 -17.32 -4.47 0.93
N LYS A 104 -18.30 -5.37 0.89
CA LYS A 104 -18.95 -5.79 -0.36
C LYS A 104 -19.74 -4.65 -1.04
N GLU A 105 -20.27 -3.71 -0.28
CA GLU A 105 -21.02 -2.57 -0.82
C GLU A 105 -20.07 -1.61 -1.53
N ILE A 106 -18.94 -1.29 -0.91
CA ILE A 106 -17.89 -0.49 -1.56
C ILE A 106 -17.32 -1.25 -2.76
N ALA A 107 -16.96 -2.53 -2.59
CA ALA A 107 -16.34 -3.33 -3.64
C ALA A 107 -17.23 -3.43 -4.90
N SER A 108 -18.53 -3.67 -4.73
CA SER A 108 -19.49 -3.78 -5.84
C SER A 108 -19.61 -2.50 -6.69
N ASN A 109 -19.22 -1.35 -6.12
CA ASN A 109 -19.20 -0.05 -6.80
C ASN A 109 -17.82 0.30 -7.39
N ARG A 110 -16.90 -0.67 -7.53
CA ARG A 110 -15.55 -0.46 -8.07
C ARG A 110 -15.28 -1.46 -9.19
N ASN A 111 -14.70 -0.99 -10.29
CA ASN A 111 -14.36 -1.86 -11.41
C ASN A 111 -13.06 -2.65 -11.18
N TRP A 112 -12.17 -2.15 -10.33
CA TRP A 112 -10.84 -2.71 -10.14
C TRP A 112 -10.58 -3.05 -8.69
N TRP A 113 -10.18 -4.28 -8.38
CA TRP A 113 -9.85 -4.69 -7.01
C TRP A 113 -8.39 -5.12 -6.91
N PHE A 114 -7.67 -4.58 -5.93
CA PHE A 114 -6.32 -5.01 -5.58
C PHE A 114 -6.37 -5.99 -4.43
N PHE A 115 -5.73 -7.15 -4.61
CA PHE A 115 -5.55 -8.19 -3.61
C PHE A 115 -4.05 -8.36 -3.35
N PRO A 116 -3.47 -7.59 -2.42
CA PRO A 116 -2.13 -7.87 -1.95
C PRO A 116 -2.11 -9.22 -1.24
N VAL A 117 -1.05 -9.99 -1.42
CA VAL A 117 -0.89 -11.30 -0.79
C VAL A 117 0.57 -11.54 -0.46
N CYS A 118 0.81 -12.20 0.68
CA CYS A 118 2.13 -12.66 1.08
C CYS A 118 2.13 -14.18 1.20
N ILE A 119 2.94 -14.86 0.41
CA ILE A 119 3.15 -16.31 0.53
C ILE A 119 4.63 -16.60 0.53
N THR A 120 5.08 -17.45 1.46
CA THR A 120 6.50 -17.80 1.61
C THR A 120 7.40 -16.57 1.69
N CYS A 121 6.97 -15.57 2.46
CA CYS A 121 7.59 -14.26 2.66
C CYS A 121 7.60 -13.33 1.43
N HIS A 122 7.08 -13.74 0.27
CA HIS A 122 7.06 -12.89 -0.93
C HIS A 122 5.73 -12.17 -1.08
N TRP A 123 5.76 -10.85 -1.27
CA TRP A 123 4.58 -10.02 -1.51
C TRP A 123 4.40 -9.74 -3.01
N TRP A 124 3.15 -9.84 -3.47
CA TRP A 124 2.73 -9.34 -4.78
C TRP A 124 1.25 -8.93 -4.72
N VAL A 125 0.71 -8.43 -5.83
CA VAL A 125 -0.70 -8.00 -5.92
C VAL A 125 -1.39 -8.68 -7.09
N TYR A 126 -2.55 -9.29 -6.84
CA TYR A 126 -3.50 -9.61 -7.91
C TYR A 126 -4.43 -8.42 -8.13
N THR A 127 -4.61 -8.02 -9.38
CA THR A 127 -5.51 -6.92 -9.75
C THR A 127 -6.63 -7.47 -10.61
N PHE A 128 -7.85 -7.38 -10.11
CA PHE A 128 -9.05 -7.90 -10.76
C PHE A 128 -9.80 -6.81 -11.52
N ASP A 129 -9.97 -7.01 -12.81
CA ASP A 129 -10.88 -6.23 -13.66
C ASP A 129 -12.26 -6.89 -13.60
N VAL A 130 -13.19 -6.30 -12.85
CA VAL A 130 -14.53 -6.86 -12.65
C VAL A 130 -15.30 -6.94 -13.98
N SER A 131 -15.29 -5.86 -14.77
CA SER A 131 -15.99 -5.82 -16.07
C SER A 131 -15.31 -6.70 -17.10
N GLY A 132 -13.98 -6.64 -17.18
CA GLY A 132 -13.20 -7.45 -18.14
C GLY A 132 -13.05 -8.91 -17.74
N LYS A 133 -13.42 -9.29 -16.51
CA LYS A 133 -13.28 -10.62 -15.91
C LYS A 133 -11.90 -11.24 -16.17
N ARG A 134 -10.87 -10.51 -15.77
CA ARG A 134 -9.46 -10.90 -15.96
C ARG A 134 -8.61 -10.44 -14.78
N LEU A 135 -7.52 -11.15 -14.56
CA LEU A 135 -6.58 -10.86 -13.49
C LEU A 135 -5.24 -10.43 -14.04
N PHE A 136 -4.65 -9.45 -13.36
CA PHE A 136 -3.26 -9.04 -13.57
C PHE A 136 -2.45 -9.40 -12.33
N VAL A 137 -1.27 -9.98 -12.53
CA VAL A 137 -0.31 -10.24 -11.46
C VAL A 137 0.74 -9.14 -11.50
N LEU A 138 0.83 -8.36 -10.43
CA LEU A 138 1.84 -7.31 -10.23
C LEU A 138 2.88 -7.85 -9.25
N ASP A 139 3.95 -8.42 -9.79
CA ASP A 139 4.99 -9.09 -9.02
C ASP A 139 6.36 -8.47 -9.36
N SER A 140 7.02 -7.91 -8.35
CA SER A 140 8.33 -7.25 -8.50
C SER A 140 9.48 -8.23 -8.62
N MET A 141 9.30 -9.52 -8.33
CA MET A 141 10.35 -10.54 -8.41
C MET A 141 10.20 -11.46 -9.62
N HIS A 142 8.98 -11.62 -10.14
CA HIS A 142 8.67 -12.55 -11.23
C HIS A 142 7.86 -11.88 -12.34
N SER A 143 8.35 -11.95 -13.58
CA SER A 143 7.64 -11.46 -14.77
C SER A 143 6.80 -12.51 -15.49
N LYS A 144 6.88 -13.77 -15.05
CA LYS A 144 6.09 -14.90 -15.56
C LYS A 144 5.98 -15.99 -14.49
N PRO A 145 4.92 -16.81 -14.50
CA PRO A 145 4.78 -17.91 -13.56
C PRO A 145 5.60 -19.14 -14.00
N ASP A 146 6.01 -19.94 -13.04
CA ASP A 146 6.34 -21.35 -13.28
C ASP A 146 5.08 -22.24 -13.10
N THR A 147 5.21 -23.56 -13.17
CA THR A 147 4.07 -24.48 -13.03
C THR A 147 3.39 -24.36 -11.66
N THR A 148 4.18 -24.23 -10.59
CA THR A 148 3.66 -24.12 -9.22
C THR A 148 2.90 -22.81 -9.04
N ARG A 149 3.48 -21.71 -9.51
CA ARG A 149 2.87 -20.39 -9.46
C ARG A 149 1.63 -20.31 -10.36
N SER A 150 1.63 -20.95 -11.53
CA SER A 150 0.45 -21.03 -12.39
C SER A 150 -0.72 -21.73 -11.67
N ARG A 151 -0.45 -22.84 -10.98
CA ARG A 151 -1.46 -23.54 -10.17
C ARG A 151 -2.01 -22.67 -9.05
N LEU A 152 -1.14 -21.92 -8.36
CA LEU A 152 -1.56 -20.97 -7.34
C LEU A 152 -2.42 -19.84 -7.94
N ASP A 153 -1.98 -19.24 -9.05
CA ASP A 153 -2.68 -18.15 -9.73
C ASP A 153 -4.08 -18.59 -10.18
N SER A 154 -4.24 -19.82 -10.70
CA SER A 154 -5.55 -20.38 -11.04
C SER A 154 -6.43 -20.62 -9.81
N TYR A 155 -5.86 -21.04 -8.68
CA TYR A 155 -6.63 -21.18 -7.44
C TYR A 155 -7.11 -19.82 -6.94
N VAL A 156 -6.23 -18.82 -6.91
CA VAL A 156 -6.57 -17.44 -6.53
C VAL A 156 -7.66 -16.88 -7.45
N ALA A 157 -7.59 -17.16 -8.76
CA ALA A 157 -8.62 -16.76 -9.70
C ALA A 157 -10.00 -17.25 -9.28
N ARG A 158 -10.13 -18.52 -8.88
CA ARG A 158 -11.40 -19.08 -8.38
C ARG A 158 -11.89 -18.37 -7.12
N ILE A 159 -11.00 -18.14 -6.15
CA ILE A 159 -11.34 -17.43 -4.91
C ILE A 159 -11.81 -16.00 -5.20
N ILE A 160 -11.13 -15.27 -6.09
CA ILE A 160 -11.54 -13.90 -6.44
C ILE A 160 -12.92 -13.89 -7.13
N GLU A 161 -13.23 -14.89 -7.95
CA GLU A 161 -14.59 -15.04 -8.51
C GLU A 161 -15.65 -15.32 -7.43
N ASP A 162 -15.34 -16.11 -6.41
CA ASP A 162 -16.24 -16.32 -5.27
C ASP A 162 -16.47 -15.01 -4.49
N ILE A 163 -15.42 -14.23 -4.25
CA ILE A 163 -15.52 -12.90 -3.63
C ILE A 163 -16.41 -11.99 -4.49
N ALA A 164 -16.25 -12.03 -5.81
CA ALA A 164 -17.04 -11.26 -6.75
C ALA A 164 -18.53 -11.64 -6.71
N GLN A 165 -18.86 -12.93 -6.64
CA GLN A 165 -20.24 -13.41 -6.51
C GLN A 165 -20.88 -12.95 -5.19
N VAL A 166 -20.10 -12.92 -4.10
CA VAL A 166 -20.60 -12.43 -2.80
C VAL A 166 -20.89 -10.93 -2.83
N ALA A 167 -20.06 -10.14 -3.52
CA ALA A 167 -20.26 -8.70 -3.60
C ALA A 167 -21.27 -8.27 -4.66
N ILE A 168 -21.37 -8.99 -5.77
CA ILE A 168 -22.13 -8.60 -6.96
C ILE A 168 -23.10 -9.74 -7.30
N PRO A 169 -24.38 -9.67 -6.91
CA PRO A 169 -25.35 -10.75 -7.14
C PRO A 169 -25.54 -11.16 -8.61
N THR A 170 -25.27 -10.23 -9.53
CA THR A 170 -25.36 -10.44 -10.98
C THR A 170 -24.07 -10.99 -11.59
N TYR A 171 -22.97 -11.07 -10.82
CA TYR A 171 -21.72 -11.64 -11.32
C TYR A 171 -21.92 -13.12 -11.63
N ARG A 172 -21.31 -13.55 -12.74
CA ARG A 172 -21.33 -14.94 -13.20
C ARG A 172 -19.88 -15.37 -13.46
N PRO A 173 -19.39 -16.40 -12.76
CA PRO A 173 -18.01 -16.84 -12.92
C PRO A 173 -17.76 -17.43 -14.31
N ILE A 174 -16.51 -17.36 -14.77
CA ILE A 174 -16.07 -17.97 -16.01
C ILE A 174 -15.85 -19.46 -15.76
N GLN A 175 -16.44 -20.31 -16.61
CA GLN A 175 -16.32 -21.77 -16.48
C GLN A 175 -14.84 -22.23 -16.42
N LYS A 176 -14.00 -21.68 -17.31
CA LYS A 176 -12.56 -21.97 -17.38
C LYS A 176 -11.70 -21.20 -16.37
N GLY A 177 -12.30 -20.35 -15.52
CA GLY A 177 -11.59 -19.46 -14.61
C GLY A 177 -11.11 -18.16 -15.28
N LEU A 178 -10.63 -17.22 -14.47
CA LEU A 178 -10.10 -15.94 -14.94
C LEU A 178 -8.72 -16.15 -15.59
N LEU A 179 -8.49 -15.47 -16.70
CA LEU A 179 -7.15 -15.39 -17.29
C LEU A 179 -6.24 -14.54 -16.40
N CYS A 180 -5.14 -15.11 -15.94
CA CYS A 180 -4.10 -14.42 -15.18
C CYS A 180 -2.97 -13.96 -16.11
N THR A 181 -2.73 -12.65 -16.17
CA THR A 181 -1.69 -12.02 -16.99
C THR A 181 -0.66 -11.35 -16.11
N TYR A 182 0.64 -11.63 -16.31
CA TYR A 182 1.69 -10.91 -15.59
C TYR A 182 1.87 -9.54 -16.23
N ALA A 183 1.65 -8.48 -15.45
CA ALA A 183 1.78 -7.12 -15.94
C ALA A 183 3.26 -6.74 -16.08
N SER A 184 3.56 -5.88 -17.05
CA SER A 184 4.88 -5.25 -17.14
C SER A 184 5.00 -4.17 -16.06
N VAL A 185 5.65 -4.52 -14.95
CA VAL A 185 5.86 -3.65 -13.79
C VAL A 185 7.36 -3.61 -13.41
N PRO A 186 7.82 -2.55 -12.72
CA PRO A 186 9.20 -2.42 -12.26
C PRO A 186 9.70 -3.63 -11.46
N ILE A 187 10.80 -4.25 -11.88
CA ILE A 187 11.38 -5.40 -11.18
C ILE A 187 12.35 -4.93 -10.10
N GLN A 188 12.19 -5.44 -8.88
CA GLN A 188 13.08 -5.11 -7.79
C GLN A 188 14.44 -5.79 -7.96
N ALA A 189 15.53 -5.08 -7.65
CA ALA A 189 16.88 -5.63 -7.70
C ALA A 189 17.27 -6.46 -6.46
N ASN A 190 16.50 -6.37 -5.38
CA ASN A 190 16.78 -7.02 -4.10
C ASN A 190 15.70 -8.07 -3.74
N ARG A 191 15.73 -8.63 -2.53
CA ARG A 191 14.79 -9.69 -2.10
C ARG A 191 13.86 -9.29 -0.96
N PHE A 192 13.84 -8.02 -0.55
CA PHE A 192 13.16 -7.59 0.69
C PHE A 192 12.19 -6.42 0.49
N ASP A 193 12.22 -5.76 -0.68
CA ASP A 193 11.34 -4.63 -0.97
C ASP A 193 10.00 -5.03 -1.60
N CYS A 194 9.69 -6.32 -1.76
CA CYS A 194 8.47 -6.79 -2.45
C CYS A 194 7.18 -6.24 -1.83
N GLY A 195 7.12 -6.11 -0.49
CA GLY A 195 5.98 -5.49 0.18
C GLY A 195 5.85 -3.98 -0.13
N VAL A 196 6.98 -3.27 -0.27
CA VAL A 196 6.98 -1.85 -0.62
C VAL A 196 6.57 -1.65 -2.08
N TYR A 197 7.04 -2.52 -2.98
CA TYR A 197 6.61 -2.55 -4.37
C TYR A 197 5.11 -2.84 -4.47
N ALA A 198 4.58 -3.80 -3.70
CA ALA A 198 3.16 -4.11 -3.66
C ALA A 198 2.29 -2.91 -3.26
N ILE A 199 2.69 -2.16 -2.22
CA ILE A 199 2.00 -0.91 -1.83
C ILE A 199 2.06 0.12 -2.96
N LYS A 200 3.26 0.32 -3.54
CA LYS A 200 3.46 1.29 -4.62
C LYS A 200 2.70 0.91 -5.90
N TYR A 201 2.54 -0.38 -6.19
CA TYR A 201 1.69 -0.84 -7.28
C TYR A 201 0.23 -0.48 -7.03
N MET A 202 -0.31 -0.74 -5.84
CA MET A 202 -1.69 -0.36 -5.52
C MET A 202 -1.92 1.15 -5.66
N GLU A 203 -0.92 1.97 -5.32
CA GLU A 203 -1.03 3.43 -5.45
C GLU A 203 -0.99 3.89 -6.91
N TYR A 204 -0.04 3.39 -7.70
CA TYR A 204 0.31 3.99 -8.99
C TYR A 204 -0.11 3.18 -10.22
N TRP A 205 -0.15 1.85 -10.14
CA TRP A 205 -0.37 0.98 -11.30
C TRP A 205 -1.73 1.21 -11.95
N ASN A 206 -1.78 1.29 -13.28
CA ASN A 206 -2.99 1.25 -14.09
C ASN A 206 -2.69 0.46 -15.37
N GLU A 207 -3.64 -0.30 -15.91
CA GLU A 207 -3.42 -1.10 -17.13
C GLU A 207 -2.88 -0.24 -18.29
N GLY A 208 -3.42 0.98 -18.46
CA GLY A 208 -3.02 1.90 -19.53
C GLY A 208 -1.79 2.76 -19.26
N ARG A 209 -1.12 2.61 -18.09
CA ARG A 209 0.01 3.47 -17.71
C ARG A 209 1.23 2.63 -17.40
N LYS A 210 2.29 2.80 -18.19
CA LYS A 210 3.60 2.27 -17.88
C LYS A 210 4.14 2.92 -16.60
N LEU A 211 4.62 2.11 -15.68
CA LEU A 211 5.38 2.55 -14.52
C LEU A 211 6.86 2.63 -14.89
N ASP A 212 7.51 3.72 -14.49
CA ASP A 212 8.96 3.87 -14.62
C ASP A 212 9.68 2.95 -13.63
N ASP A 213 10.90 2.54 -13.96
CA ASP A 213 11.74 1.78 -13.05
C ASP A 213 12.03 2.58 -11.78
N TRP A 214 12.04 1.89 -10.64
CA TRP A 214 12.24 2.52 -9.34
C TRP A 214 13.64 2.26 -8.81
N GLN A 215 14.44 3.31 -8.78
CA GLN A 215 15.76 3.26 -8.17
C GLN A 215 15.66 2.98 -6.66
N TYR A 216 16.67 2.33 -6.11
CA TYR A 216 16.69 1.93 -4.70
C TYR A 216 16.50 3.10 -3.73
N ASP A 217 17.08 4.27 -4.03
CA ASP A 217 16.94 5.46 -3.20
C ASP A 217 15.51 6.00 -3.19
N ILE A 218 14.80 5.90 -4.33
CA ILE A 218 13.37 6.25 -4.42
C ILE A 218 12.52 5.30 -3.57
N ILE A 219 12.87 4.01 -3.53
CA ILE A 219 12.18 3.03 -2.68
C ILE A 219 12.44 3.30 -1.20
N ASN A 220 13.67 3.67 -0.82
CA ASN A 220 13.98 4.06 0.56
C ASN A 220 13.25 5.33 0.99
N LEU A 221 13.14 6.34 0.11
CA LEU A 221 12.34 7.54 0.38
C LEU A 221 10.86 7.18 0.52
N TYR A 222 10.34 6.32 -0.35
CA TYR A 222 8.95 5.88 -0.29
C TYR A 222 8.63 5.10 1.00
N ARG A 223 9.59 4.33 1.55
CA ARG A 223 9.45 3.74 2.89
C ARG A 223 9.25 4.80 3.99
N LEU A 224 9.97 5.92 3.91
CA LEU A 224 9.79 7.04 4.85
C LEU A 224 8.45 7.73 4.64
N GLU A 225 8.00 7.90 3.39
CA GLU A 225 6.68 8.44 3.07
C GLU A 225 5.58 7.58 3.70
N ILE A 226 5.64 6.25 3.57
CA ILE A 226 4.67 5.34 4.22
C ILE A 226 4.69 5.52 5.76
N ILE A 227 5.86 5.66 6.38
CA ILE A 227 5.93 5.91 7.84
C ILE A 227 5.23 7.22 8.19
N LEU A 228 5.48 8.29 7.43
CA LEU A 228 4.85 9.59 7.65
C LEU A 228 3.34 9.52 7.43
N ASP A 229 2.89 8.83 6.39
CA ASP A 229 1.47 8.61 6.11
C ASP A 229 0.80 7.85 7.25
N ILE A 230 1.43 6.82 7.82
CA ILE A 230 0.89 6.11 8.98
C ILE A 230 0.79 7.04 10.21
N ILE A 231 1.88 7.72 10.56
CA ILE A 231 1.98 8.45 11.82
C ILE A 231 1.16 9.74 11.78
N LEU A 232 1.19 10.46 10.66
CA LEU A 232 0.57 11.78 10.48
C LEU A 232 -0.80 11.72 9.82
N SER A 233 -1.30 10.54 9.46
CA SER A 233 -2.64 10.41 8.89
C SER A 233 -3.70 10.98 9.82
N HIS A 234 -4.67 11.67 9.24
CA HIS A 234 -5.87 12.12 9.93
C HIS A 234 -6.72 10.95 10.48
N LYS A 235 -6.51 9.73 9.97
CA LYS A 235 -7.10 8.49 10.49
C LYS A 235 -6.34 7.89 11.67
N ASN A 236 -5.15 8.38 12.00
CA ASN A 236 -4.42 7.95 13.19
C ASN A 236 -4.92 8.71 14.43
N ILE A 237 -5.78 8.08 15.24
CA ILE A 237 -6.29 8.71 16.47
C ILE A 237 -5.20 8.88 17.55
N SER A 238 -4.06 8.20 17.40
CA SER A 238 -2.90 8.30 18.28
C SER A 238 -1.92 9.41 17.88
N ILE A 239 -2.24 10.21 16.84
CA ILE A 239 -1.36 11.26 16.32
C ILE A 239 -0.95 12.29 17.40
N GLY A 240 -1.87 12.68 18.29
CA GLY A 240 -1.57 13.64 19.36
C GLY A 240 -0.48 13.13 20.31
N ALA A 241 -0.53 11.85 20.67
CA ALA A 241 0.52 11.22 21.47
C ALA A 241 1.85 11.14 20.71
N ALA A 242 1.80 10.86 19.41
CA ALA A 242 2.99 10.84 18.56
C ALA A 242 3.65 12.24 18.43
N LEU A 243 2.86 13.30 18.26
CA LEU A 243 3.34 14.68 18.21
C LEU A 243 3.94 15.11 19.56
N ASN A 244 3.25 14.83 20.67
CA ASN A 244 3.77 15.12 22.02
C ASN A 244 5.09 14.39 22.30
N ALA A 245 5.27 13.17 21.79
CA ALA A 245 6.53 12.42 21.91
C ALA A 245 7.69 13.05 21.11
N LEU A 246 7.40 13.76 20.01
CA LEU A 246 8.40 14.52 19.26
C LEU A 246 8.78 15.82 19.98
N ASP A 247 7.78 16.55 20.48
CA ASP A 247 7.97 17.81 21.19
C ASP A 247 8.73 17.63 22.51
N SER A 248 8.44 16.54 23.24
CA SER A 248 9.16 16.19 24.48
C SER A 248 10.61 15.76 24.25
N ARG A 249 10.96 15.29 23.04
CA ARG A 249 12.35 14.98 22.64
C ARG A 249 13.09 16.20 22.10
N ALA A 250 12.38 17.28 21.77
CA ALA A 250 12.95 18.55 21.33
C ALA A 250 13.46 19.38 22.52
N ARG A 251 14.45 18.87 23.26
CA ARG A 251 15.46 19.68 23.99
C ARG A 251 16.60 18.81 24.54
N PRO A 252 17.52 18.30 23.70
CA PRO A 252 18.90 18.20 24.13
C PRO A 252 19.45 19.64 24.32
N PRO A 253 20.29 19.92 25.33
CA PRO A 253 21.01 21.18 25.36
C PRO A 253 21.81 21.27 24.07
N VAL A 254 21.57 22.32 23.28
CA VAL A 254 22.46 22.68 22.19
C VAL A 254 23.79 23.05 22.84
N HIS A 255 24.75 22.12 22.88
CA HIS A 255 26.14 22.47 23.13
C HIS A 255 26.58 23.29 21.92
N ARG A 256 26.43 24.62 22.02
CA ARG A 256 27.14 25.54 21.15
C ARG A 256 28.62 25.29 21.40
N ASN A 257 29.27 24.56 20.51
CA ASN A 257 30.73 24.60 20.44
C ASN A 257 31.12 26.07 20.26
N GLN A 258 32.07 26.54 21.07
CA GLN A 258 32.62 27.89 20.96
C GLN A 258 33.01 28.15 19.50
N PRO A 259 32.74 29.35 18.97
CA PRO A 259 33.04 29.67 17.58
C PRO A 259 34.54 29.55 17.35
N ARG A 260 34.95 28.49 16.66
CA ARG A 260 36.32 28.33 16.20
C ARG A 260 36.46 29.16 14.94
N ASN A 261 37.08 30.33 15.08
CA ASN A 261 37.47 31.18 13.94
C ASN A 261 38.38 30.40 12.99
N LYS A 262 37.83 29.89 11.90
CA LYS A 262 38.58 29.60 10.66
C LYS A 262 37.72 30.01 9.46
N ARG A 263 38.06 31.17 8.89
CA ARG A 263 37.69 31.50 7.51
C ARG A 263 38.30 30.45 6.60
N MET A 264 37.47 29.61 6.00
CA MET A 264 37.75 28.98 4.72
C MET A 264 36.46 29.04 3.90
N ASP A 265 36.49 29.82 2.82
CA ASP A 265 35.43 29.88 1.83
C ASP A 265 35.34 28.52 1.13
N VAL A 266 34.39 27.69 1.56
CA VAL A 266 33.95 26.53 0.80
C VAL A 266 32.78 26.98 -0.07
N ARG A 267 33.04 27.23 -1.35
CA ARG A 267 32.00 27.36 -2.37
C ARG A 267 31.29 26.01 -2.50
N THR A 268 30.07 25.89 -1.98
CA THR A 268 29.17 24.78 -2.26
C THR A 268 28.27 25.14 -3.45
N PRO A 269 28.00 24.23 -4.40
CA PRO A 269 27.20 24.53 -5.59
C PRO A 269 25.68 24.52 -5.35
N PHE A 270 25.24 24.50 -4.10
CA PHE A 270 23.81 24.46 -3.75
C PHE A 270 23.44 25.70 -2.95
N THR A 271 23.21 26.80 -3.67
CA THR A 271 22.38 27.89 -3.16
C THR A 271 20.92 27.48 -3.42
N ALA A 272 20.14 27.30 -2.35
CA ALA A 272 18.71 27.02 -2.46
C ALA A 272 18.01 28.16 -3.23
N PRO A 273 17.07 27.87 -4.17
CA PRO A 273 16.34 28.92 -4.87
C PRO A 273 15.50 29.76 -3.90
N ASP A 274 15.58 31.08 -4.06
CA ASP A 274 14.78 32.07 -3.34
C ASP A 274 13.28 31.73 -3.39
N THR A 275 12.65 31.81 -2.20
CA THR A 275 11.25 31.51 -1.89
C THR A 275 10.26 32.27 -2.80
N LYS A 276 10.69 33.36 -3.44
CA LYS A 276 9.91 34.07 -4.46
C LYS A 276 9.60 33.28 -5.73
N SER A 277 10.33 32.20 -6.03
CA SER A 277 10.09 31.38 -7.24
C SER A 277 9.00 30.32 -7.08
N ILE A 278 8.66 29.95 -5.84
CA ILE A 278 7.66 28.90 -5.52
C ILE A 278 6.22 29.42 -5.68
N LEU A 279 5.98 30.71 -5.41
CA LEU A 279 4.65 31.33 -5.51
C LEU A 279 4.18 31.60 -6.95
N ARG A 280 5.00 31.34 -7.98
CA ARG A 280 4.60 31.49 -9.39
C ARG A 280 4.10 30.20 -10.04
N ARG A 281 4.06 29.08 -9.31
CA ARG A 281 3.58 27.77 -9.78
C ARG A 281 2.20 27.38 -9.23
N ALA A 282 1.64 28.15 -8.30
CA ALA A 282 0.22 28.10 -7.96
C ALA A 282 -0.49 29.22 -8.74
N GLY A 283 -1.41 28.85 -9.65
CA GLY A 283 -2.09 29.78 -10.56
C GLY A 283 -3.09 30.71 -9.87
N GLU A 284 -2.64 31.58 -8.96
CA GLU A 284 -3.45 32.65 -8.40
C GLU A 284 -3.11 33.98 -9.06
N LYS A 285 -4.04 34.51 -9.87
CA LYS A 285 -3.96 35.90 -10.34
C LYS A 285 -4.16 36.83 -9.13
N PRO A 286 -3.27 37.82 -8.90
CA PRO A 286 -3.48 38.78 -7.83
C PRO A 286 -4.71 39.67 -8.13
N LYS A 287 -5.62 39.78 -7.16
CA LYS A 287 -6.74 40.71 -7.16
C LYS A 287 -6.21 42.15 -7.28
N LYS A 288 -6.64 42.88 -8.31
CA LYS A 288 -6.44 44.33 -8.40
C LYS A 288 -7.31 45.00 -7.33
N ASN A 289 -6.69 45.55 -6.29
CA ASN A 289 -7.32 46.55 -5.45
C ASN A 289 -7.47 47.85 -6.25
N SER A 290 -8.70 48.17 -6.67
CA SER A 290 -9.06 49.50 -7.13
C SER A 290 -9.19 50.42 -5.92
N THR A 291 -8.22 51.31 -5.73
CA THR A 291 -8.33 52.40 -4.76
C THR A 291 -9.19 53.49 -5.39
N ARG A 292 -10.44 53.61 -4.94
CA ARG A 292 -11.22 54.85 -5.08
C ARG A 292 -10.73 55.80 -3.99
N ARG A 293 -10.21 56.96 -4.37
CA ARG A 293 -10.29 58.18 -3.56
C ARG A 293 -10.58 59.36 -4.50
N SER A 294 -11.69 60.02 -4.17
CA SER A 294 -12.14 61.39 -4.46
C SER A 294 -11.45 62.12 -5.60
#